data_AF-A0A1V5M6K4-F1
#
_entry.id   AF-A0A1V5M6K4-F1
#
_cell.length_a   1.000
_cell.length_b   1.000
_cell.length_c   1.000
_cell.angle_alpha   90.00
_cell.angle_beta   90.00
_cell.angle_gamma   90.00
#
_symmetry.space_group_name_H-M   'P 1'
#
loop_
_entity.id
_entity.type
_entity.pdbx_description
1 polymer ?
#
loop_
_entity_poly.entity_id
_entity_poly.type
_entity_poly.pdbx_seq_one_letter_code
_entity_poly.pdbx_strand_id
1 'polypeptide(L)'
;MVGLETKKQFKLAGLKPDILIGCVGGGSNFAGLVFPFVPEKLAGQEMRFIAVESAACPSLTRGQFAYDFGDTAGLTPLLKMFSIGHRFVPAPVHAGGLRYHGMAPMVSHLMAEKLIEARAYQQKEVFEAALLFARTEGIIPAPETNHALKAAIDVARECREEKVILINFSGHGHFDLSAYEAFLTGRMTDSTVSDETLNKSMGDLKKI
;
A
#
# COMPACT_ATOMS: atom_id res chain seq x y z
N MET A 1 -11.66 -2.45 -13.04
CA MET A 1 -12.74 -1.45 -13.14
C MET A 1 -12.17 -0.05 -12.88
N VAL A 2 -11.72 0.25 -11.65
CA VAL A 2 -11.18 1.57 -11.23
C VAL A 2 -10.18 2.18 -12.22
N GLY A 3 -9.10 1.50 -12.58
CA GLY A 3 -8.09 2.07 -13.49
C GLY A 3 -8.61 2.34 -14.90
N LEU A 4 -9.58 1.56 -15.39
CA LEU A 4 -10.20 1.80 -16.71
C LEU A 4 -11.08 3.05 -16.70
N GLU A 5 -11.84 3.28 -15.62
CA GLU A 5 -12.60 4.51 -15.42
C GLU A 5 -11.67 5.71 -15.26
N THR A 6 -10.60 5.53 -14.50
CA THR A 6 -9.59 6.57 -14.27
C THR A 6 -8.96 7.02 -15.58
N LYS A 7 -8.59 6.10 -16.48
CA LYS A 7 -8.08 6.45 -17.83
C LYS A 7 -9.07 7.28 -18.64
N LYS A 8 -10.37 6.95 -18.56
CA LYS A 8 -11.42 7.74 -19.23
C LYS A 8 -11.50 9.15 -18.64
N GLN A 9 -11.44 9.27 -17.31
CA GLN A 9 -11.48 10.57 -16.61
C GLN A 9 -10.26 11.44 -16.96
N PHE A 10 -9.04 10.88 -16.97
CA PHE A 10 -7.84 11.59 -17.40
C PHE A 10 -7.93 12.08 -18.85
N LYS A 11 -8.47 11.23 -19.75
CA LYS A 11 -8.71 11.64 -21.15
C LYS A 11 -9.69 12.81 -21.24
N LEU A 12 -10.76 12.81 -20.44
CA LEU A 12 -11.73 13.91 -20.40
C LEU A 12 -11.12 15.19 -19.83
N ALA A 13 -10.24 15.07 -18.84
CA ALA A 13 -9.54 16.20 -18.23
C ALA A 13 -8.38 16.74 -19.10
N GLY A 14 -7.97 16.04 -20.15
CA GLY A 14 -6.79 16.41 -20.96
C GLY A 14 -5.47 16.28 -20.20
N LEU A 15 -5.44 15.48 -19.12
CA LEU A 15 -4.27 15.28 -18.26
C LEU A 15 -3.71 13.86 -18.44
N LYS A 16 -2.47 13.67 -17.98
CA LYS A 16 -1.85 12.35 -17.84
C LYS A 16 -1.20 12.23 -16.46
N PRO A 17 -1.34 11.10 -15.76
CA PRO A 17 -0.67 10.92 -14.48
C PRO A 17 0.80 10.56 -14.68
N ASP A 18 1.70 11.23 -13.97
CA ASP A 18 3.13 10.89 -13.91
C ASP A 18 3.41 9.84 -12.83
N ILE A 19 2.65 9.91 -11.72
CA ILE A 19 2.86 9.08 -10.55
C ILE A 19 1.52 8.55 -10.06
N LEU A 20 1.39 7.23 -9.93
CA LEU A 20 0.21 6.57 -9.38
C LEU A 20 0.59 5.95 -8.04
N ILE A 21 -0.17 6.31 -7.00
CA ILE A 21 0.12 5.92 -5.61
C ILE A 21 -1.11 5.22 -5.04
N GLY A 22 -0.93 4.09 -4.36
CA GLY A 22 -2.03 3.43 -3.67
C GLY A 22 -1.56 2.53 -2.53
N CYS A 23 -2.40 2.40 -1.51
CA CYS A 23 -2.11 1.57 -0.37
C CYS A 23 -2.26 0.08 -0.71
N VAL A 24 -1.46 -0.79 -0.10
CA VAL A 24 -1.50 -2.23 -0.35
C VAL A 24 -1.62 -3.02 0.96
N GLY A 25 -2.76 -3.72 1.09
CA GLY A 25 -2.94 -4.79 2.07
C GLY A 25 -2.59 -6.11 1.39
N GLY A 26 -3.53 -6.68 0.63
CA GLY A 26 -3.25 -7.74 -0.35
C GLY A 26 -3.02 -7.23 -1.78
N GLY A 27 -3.08 -5.91 -2.01
CA GLY A 27 -2.76 -5.27 -3.29
C GLY A 27 -3.89 -5.16 -4.33
N SER A 28 -5.09 -5.66 -4.05
CA SER A 28 -6.21 -5.66 -5.03
C SER A 28 -6.63 -4.26 -5.49
N ASN A 29 -6.77 -3.30 -4.57
CA ASN A 29 -7.14 -1.92 -4.91
C ASN A 29 -6.06 -1.24 -5.78
N PHE A 30 -4.79 -1.43 -5.42
CA PHE A 30 -3.64 -0.89 -6.14
C PHE A 30 -3.53 -1.49 -7.53
N ALA A 31 -3.63 -2.82 -7.65
CA ALA A 31 -3.67 -3.53 -8.94
C ALA A 31 -4.84 -3.04 -9.82
N GLY A 32 -6.02 -2.88 -9.21
CA GLY A 32 -7.22 -2.40 -9.89
C GLY A 32 -7.07 -1.00 -10.48
N LEU A 33 -6.26 -0.14 -9.87
CA LEU A 33 -5.87 1.17 -10.41
C LEU A 33 -4.75 1.05 -11.45
N VAL A 34 -3.64 0.40 -11.11
CA VAL A 34 -2.37 0.50 -11.83
C VAL A 34 -2.31 -0.38 -13.07
N PHE A 35 -2.91 -1.58 -13.07
CA PHE A 35 -2.73 -2.54 -14.17
C PHE A 35 -3.15 -1.99 -15.54
N PRO A 36 -4.25 -1.21 -15.67
CA PRO A 36 -4.58 -0.53 -16.93
C PRO A 36 -3.54 0.45 -17.48
N PHE A 37 -2.62 0.93 -16.65
CA PHE A 37 -1.53 1.84 -17.02
C PHE A 37 -0.19 1.12 -17.28
N VAL A 38 -0.05 -0.15 -16.86
CA VAL A 38 1.18 -0.93 -17.07
C VAL A 38 1.59 -1.01 -18.56
N PRO A 39 0.67 -1.23 -19.53
CA PRO A 39 1.05 -1.23 -20.94
C PRO A 39 1.68 0.08 -21.42
N GLU A 40 1.25 1.23 -20.88
CA GLU A 40 1.79 2.54 -21.24
C GLU A 40 3.22 2.71 -20.71
N LYS A 41 3.48 2.27 -19.47
CA LYS A 41 4.83 2.21 -18.91
C LYS A 41 5.74 1.28 -19.73
N LEU A 42 5.25 0.10 -20.11
CA LEU A 42 6.01 -0.86 -20.93
C LEU A 42 6.27 -0.35 -22.35
N ALA A 43 5.40 0.52 -22.88
CA ALA A 43 5.61 1.23 -24.13
C ALA A 43 6.59 2.41 -24.03
N GLY A 44 7.22 2.63 -22.87
CA GLY A 44 8.25 3.63 -22.64
C GLY A 44 7.75 4.95 -22.05
N GLN A 45 6.49 5.05 -21.61
CA GLN A 45 6.05 6.24 -20.88
C GLN A 45 6.68 6.27 -19.48
N GLU A 46 7.23 7.42 -19.11
CA GLU A 46 7.80 7.65 -17.79
C GLU A 46 6.69 7.77 -16.75
N MET A 47 6.28 6.63 -16.20
CA MET A 47 5.32 6.55 -15.10
C MET A 47 5.92 5.87 -13.89
N ARG A 48 5.63 6.39 -12.69
CA ARG A 48 5.97 5.74 -11.43
C ARG A 48 4.73 5.15 -10.79
N PHE A 49 4.86 3.93 -10.28
CA PHE A 49 3.77 3.21 -9.60
C PHE A 49 4.26 2.88 -8.19
N ILE A 50 3.67 3.49 -7.17
CA ILE A 50 4.14 3.40 -5.78
C ILE A 50 3.10 2.67 -4.94
N ALA A 51 3.41 1.42 -4.59
CA ALA A 51 2.65 0.63 -3.64
C ALA A 51 3.05 1.01 -2.21
N VAL A 52 2.08 1.31 -1.35
CA VAL A 52 2.36 1.80 0.00
C VAL A 52 1.77 0.88 1.06
N GLU A 53 2.60 0.34 1.93
CA GLU A 53 2.18 -0.59 2.99
C GLU A 53 2.44 -0.04 4.40
N SER A 54 1.98 -0.78 5.41
CA SER A 54 2.29 -0.49 6.79
C SER A 54 3.67 -1.04 7.16
N ALA A 55 4.47 -0.26 7.88
CA ALA A 55 5.72 -0.75 8.46
C ALA A 55 5.52 -1.84 9.54
N ALA A 56 4.28 -2.00 10.04
CA ALA A 56 3.88 -3.11 10.92
C ALA A 56 3.58 -4.41 10.14
N CYS A 57 3.36 -4.34 8.83
CA CYS A 57 3.14 -5.48 7.94
C CYS A 57 3.90 -5.30 6.60
N PRO A 58 5.25 -5.29 6.62
CA PRO A 58 6.06 -4.86 5.49
C PRO A 58 6.29 -5.98 4.45
N SER A 59 5.22 -6.44 3.81
CA SER A 59 5.24 -7.56 2.84
C SER A 59 6.12 -7.31 1.61
N LEU A 60 6.05 -6.12 0.99
CA LEU A 60 6.80 -5.77 -0.21
C LEU A 60 8.20 -5.24 0.10
N THR A 61 8.33 -4.46 1.16
CA THR A 61 9.59 -3.76 1.50
C THR A 61 10.55 -4.65 2.29
N ARG A 62 10.05 -5.63 3.06
CA ARG A 62 10.87 -6.52 3.91
C ARG A 62 10.52 -8.00 3.80
N GLY A 63 9.50 -8.38 3.02
CA GLY A 63 9.14 -9.77 2.79
C GLY A 63 10.01 -10.46 1.73
N GLN A 64 9.82 -11.77 1.58
CA GLN A 64 10.53 -12.59 0.60
C GLN A 64 9.61 -12.99 -0.55
N PHE A 65 10.13 -12.92 -1.78
CA PHE A 65 9.43 -13.43 -2.97
C PHE A 65 9.55 -14.95 -3.07
N ALA A 66 8.58 -15.66 -2.50
CA ALA A 66 8.58 -17.11 -2.31
C ALA A 66 7.19 -17.71 -2.53
N TYR A 67 7.08 -19.04 -2.43
CA TYR A 67 5.78 -19.70 -2.38
C TYR A 67 5.26 -19.71 -0.94
N ASP A 68 4.02 -19.26 -0.76
CA ASP A 68 3.32 -19.26 0.53
C ASP A 68 1.80 -19.47 0.33
N PHE A 69 1.08 -19.73 1.42
CA PHE A 69 -0.37 -19.77 1.41
C PHE A 69 -0.96 -18.35 1.36
N GLY A 70 -2.04 -18.19 0.58
CA GLY A 70 -2.80 -16.95 0.46
C GLY A 70 -3.80 -16.74 1.60
N ASP A 71 -3.86 -17.67 2.54
CA ASP A 71 -4.68 -17.58 3.74
C ASP A 71 -3.91 -18.15 4.93
N THR A 72 -4.31 -17.74 6.13
CA THR A 72 -3.64 -18.14 7.37
C THR A 72 -3.91 -19.59 7.76
N ALA A 73 -4.95 -20.23 7.20
CA ALA A 73 -5.33 -21.61 7.48
C ALA A 73 -4.68 -22.63 6.52
N GLY A 74 -4.01 -22.17 5.47
CA GLY A 74 -3.32 -23.02 4.50
C GLY A 74 -4.26 -23.81 3.57
N LEU A 75 -5.44 -23.25 3.28
CA LEU A 75 -6.45 -23.87 2.43
C LEU A 75 -6.31 -23.51 0.96
N THR A 76 -5.65 -22.41 0.62
CA THR A 76 -5.33 -22.08 -0.77
C THR A 76 -4.22 -22.98 -1.32
N PRO A 77 -4.10 -23.10 -2.65
CA PRO A 77 -2.82 -23.49 -3.26
C PRO A 77 -1.68 -22.56 -2.82
N LEU A 78 -0.44 -23.01 -2.99
CA LEU A 78 0.71 -22.14 -2.83
C LEU A 78 0.77 -21.12 -3.96
N LEU A 79 0.98 -19.85 -3.59
CA LEU A 79 1.06 -18.72 -4.52
C LEU A 79 2.49 -18.16 -4.48
N LYS A 80 3.06 -17.85 -5.65
CA LYS A 80 4.35 -17.13 -5.73
C LYS A 80 4.09 -15.65 -5.45
N MET A 81 4.50 -15.17 -4.29
CA MET A 81 4.26 -13.80 -3.85
C MET A 81 5.34 -13.29 -2.90
N PHE A 82 5.42 -11.96 -2.75
CA PHE A 82 6.08 -11.38 -1.60
C PHE A 82 5.27 -11.69 -0.34
N SER A 83 5.93 -12.23 0.69
CA SER A 83 5.30 -12.63 1.93
C SER A 83 6.22 -12.43 3.13
N ILE A 84 5.64 -12.06 4.28
CA ILE A 84 6.27 -12.13 5.61
C ILE A 84 5.85 -13.40 6.38
N GLY A 85 5.18 -14.34 5.72
CA GLY A 85 4.72 -15.65 6.22
C GLY A 85 3.25 -15.64 6.63
N HIS A 86 2.46 -16.60 6.15
CA HIS A 86 1.00 -16.71 6.44
C HIS A 86 0.60 -16.87 7.91
N ARG A 87 1.56 -17.15 8.79
CA ARG A 87 1.35 -17.19 10.25
C ARG A 87 1.72 -15.88 10.95
N PHE A 88 2.16 -14.87 10.20
CA PHE A 88 2.49 -13.57 10.75
C PHE A 88 1.24 -12.93 11.38
N VAL A 89 1.41 -12.38 12.58
CA VAL A 89 0.36 -11.61 13.26
C VAL A 89 0.94 -10.26 13.66
N PRO A 90 0.37 -9.13 13.20
CA PRO A 90 0.83 -7.80 13.60
C PRO A 90 0.57 -7.53 15.08
N ALA A 91 1.28 -6.53 15.62
CA ALA A 91 1.10 -6.12 17.01
C ALA A 91 -0.35 -5.68 17.30
N PRO A 92 -0.92 -5.97 18.48
CA PRO A 92 -2.30 -5.59 18.82
C PRO A 92 -2.57 -4.07 18.78
N VAL A 93 -1.53 -3.26 18.94
CA VAL A 93 -1.60 -1.78 18.90
C VAL A 93 -1.69 -1.21 17.48
N HIS A 94 -1.58 -2.06 16.46
CA HIS A 94 -1.63 -1.64 15.06
C HIS A 94 -3.07 -1.34 14.62
N ALA A 95 -3.36 -0.07 14.39
CA ALA A 95 -4.68 0.45 14.00
C ALA A 95 -4.71 1.00 12.56
N GLY A 96 -3.58 0.97 11.85
CA GLY A 96 -3.46 1.49 10.48
C GLY A 96 -4.07 0.61 9.38
N GLY A 97 -4.74 -0.49 9.70
CA GLY A 97 -5.22 -1.45 8.69
C GLY A 97 -4.06 -2.21 8.02
N LEU A 98 -4.21 -2.61 6.75
CA LEU A 98 -3.13 -3.26 5.96
C LEU A 98 -2.41 -4.42 6.69
N ARG A 99 -3.19 -5.37 7.24
CA ARG A 99 -2.67 -6.43 8.14
C ARG A 99 -2.25 -7.72 7.45
N TYR A 100 -2.52 -7.85 6.16
CA TYR A 100 -2.34 -9.10 5.42
C TYR A 100 -0.85 -9.38 5.20
N HIS A 101 -0.46 -10.65 5.29
CA HIS A 101 0.95 -11.09 5.34
C HIS A 101 1.63 -11.15 3.96
N GLY A 102 0.84 -11.19 2.89
CA GLY A 102 1.32 -11.42 1.54
C GLY A 102 0.89 -10.32 0.58
N MET A 103 1.31 -10.45 -0.67
CA MET A 103 0.90 -9.54 -1.74
C MET A 103 0.34 -10.32 -2.92
N ALA A 104 -0.64 -9.78 -3.64
CA ALA A 104 -1.19 -10.44 -4.82
C ALA A 104 -0.07 -10.90 -5.78
N PRO A 105 -0.12 -12.14 -6.33
CA PRO A 105 0.97 -12.67 -7.15
C PRO A 105 1.36 -11.77 -8.33
N MET A 106 0.38 -11.15 -8.99
CA MET A 106 0.64 -10.23 -10.09
C MET A 106 1.31 -8.93 -9.64
N VAL A 107 0.94 -8.38 -8.47
CA VAL A 107 1.62 -7.19 -7.90
C VAL A 107 3.04 -7.56 -7.47
N SER A 108 3.20 -8.76 -6.87
CA SER A 108 4.50 -9.30 -6.50
C SER A 108 5.42 -9.47 -7.72
N HIS A 109 4.87 -9.95 -8.83
CA HIS A 109 5.61 -10.08 -10.08
C HIS A 109 6.05 -8.70 -10.60
N LEU A 110 5.17 -7.70 -10.61
CA LEU A 110 5.57 -6.33 -11.00
C LEU A 110 6.68 -5.77 -10.09
N MET A 111 6.65 -6.07 -8.78
CA MET A 111 7.72 -5.66 -7.86
C MET A 111 9.04 -6.38 -8.17
N ALA A 112 9.00 -7.69 -8.43
CA ALA A 112 10.18 -8.49 -8.77
C ALA A 112 10.82 -8.01 -10.10
N GLU A 113 9.99 -7.64 -11.07
CA GLU A 113 10.41 -7.05 -12.35
C GLU A 113 10.79 -5.56 -12.24
N LYS A 114 10.75 -4.97 -11.04
CA LYS A 114 11.06 -3.55 -10.77
C LYS A 114 10.20 -2.57 -11.57
N LEU A 115 8.97 -2.96 -11.89
CA LEU A 115 7.98 -2.14 -12.58
C LEU A 115 7.15 -1.27 -11.61
N ILE A 116 7.21 -1.56 -10.31
CA ILE A 116 6.64 -0.75 -9.24
C ILE A 116 7.67 -0.48 -8.15
N GLU A 117 7.42 0.56 -7.37
CA GLU A 117 8.16 0.93 -6.16
C GLU A 117 7.31 0.55 -4.93
N ALA A 118 7.96 0.27 -3.79
CA ALA A 118 7.29 0.02 -2.53
C ALA A 118 7.78 0.99 -1.45
N ARG A 119 6.87 1.54 -0.64
CA ARG A 119 7.17 2.33 0.55
C ARG A 119 6.39 1.79 1.75
N ALA A 120 6.97 1.90 2.94
CA ALA A 120 6.32 1.53 4.19
C ALA A 120 6.37 2.69 5.18
N TYR A 121 5.25 2.96 5.86
CA TYR A 121 5.15 4.05 6.84
C TYR A 121 4.64 3.55 8.19
N GLN A 122 5.01 4.27 9.25
CA GLN A 122 4.47 4.06 10.59
C GLN A 122 3.05 4.63 10.72
N GLN A 123 2.29 4.14 11.69
CA GLN A 123 0.90 4.56 11.82
C GLN A 123 0.74 6.02 12.24
N LYS A 124 1.59 6.54 13.14
CA LYS A 124 1.47 7.95 13.56
C LYS A 124 1.57 8.92 12.40
N GLU A 125 2.59 8.77 11.56
CA GLU A 125 2.84 9.69 10.44
C GLU A 125 1.76 9.61 9.36
N VAL A 126 1.13 8.45 9.14
CA VAL A 126 0.01 8.37 8.19
C VAL A 126 -1.25 9.03 8.76
N PHE A 127 -1.49 8.96 10.08
CA PHE A 127 -2.60 9.67 10.70
C PHE A 127 -2.37 11.20 10.76
N GLU A 128 -1.12 11.66 10.87
CA GLU A 128 -0.78 13.08 10.68
C GLU A 128 -1.14 13.56 9.27
N ALA A 129 -0.76 12.80 8.25
CA ALA A 129 -1.14 13.08 6.86
C ALA A 129 -2.66 13.06 6.65
N ALA A 130 -3.36 12.14 7.30
CA ALA A 130 -4.81 12.05 7.25
C ALA A 130 -5.50 13.27 7.83
N LEU A 131 -5.03 13.77 8.99
CA LEU A 131 -5.58 14.99 9.58
C LEU A 131 -5.32 16.22 8.71
N LEU A 132 -4.14 16.31 8.08
CA LEU A 132 -3.86 17.37 7.12
C LEU A 132 -4.89 17.31 5.98
N PHE A 133 -5.04 16.15 5.33
CA PHE A 133 -5.97 15.96 4.22
C PHE A 133 -7.42 16.26 4.63
N ALA A 134 -7.88 15.74 5.77
CA ALA A 134 -9.25 15.97 6.23
C ALA A 134 -9.53 17.45 6.52
N ARG A 135 -8.53 18.20 6.99
CA ARG A 135 -8.65 19.65 7.26
C ARG A 135 -8.60 20.49 5.98
N THR A 136 -7.91 20.05 4.94
CA THR A 136 -7.79 20.81 3.68
C THR A 136 -8.88 20.44 2.67
N GLU A 137 -9.22 19.15 2.56
CA GLU A 137 -10.15 18.62 1.55
C GLU A 137 -11.54 18.27 2.10
N GLY A 138 -11.72 18.24 3.43
CA GLY A 138 -13.02 18.01 4.07
C GLY A 138 -13.52 16.56 4.05
N ILE A 139 -12.69 15.59 3.65
CA ILE A 139 -13.04 14.16 3.62
C ILE A 139 -12.17 13.40 4.63
N ILE A 140 -12.77 12.51 5.41
CA ILE A 140 -12.04 11.64 6.35
C ILE A 140 -11.63 10.35 5.61
N PRO A 141 -10.33 10.10 5.34
CA PRO A 141 -9.85 8.88 4.70
C PRO A 141 -9.88 7.64 5.62
N ALA A 142 -9.95 6.44 5.03
CA ALA A 142 -9.75 5.21 5.79
C ALA A 142 -8.29 5.09 6.29
N PRO A 143 -8.03 4.44 7.45
CA PRO A 143 -6.67 4.19 7.94
C PRO A 143 -5.73 3.57 6.90
N GLU A 144 -6.24 2.67 6.05
CA GLU A 144 -5.50 2.11 4.93
C GLU A 144 -5.11 3.19 3.91
N THR A 145 -6.06 4.04 3.51
CA THR A 145 -5.86 5.13 2.53
C THR A 145 -4.85 6.16 3.01
N ASN A 146 -4.74 6.38 4.33
CA ASN A 146 -3.78 7.30 4.94
C ASN A 146 -2.33 7.05 4.51
N HIS A 147 -1.98 5.79 4.25
CA HIS A 147 -0.65 5.41 3.78
C HIS A 147 -0.36 6.01 2.39
N ALA A 148 -1.32 5.92 1.47
CA ALA A 148 -1.19 6.50 0.13
C ALA A 148 -1.12 8.03 0.18
N LEU A 149 -1.90 8.67 1.07
CA LEU A 149 -1.87 10.12 1.27
C LEU A 149 -0.51 10.59 1.80
N LYS A 150 0.03 9.92 2.82
CA LYS A 150 1.36 10.21 3.35
C LYS A 150 2.42 10.10 2.25
N ALA A 151 2.39 9.03 1.47
CA ALA A 151 3.30 8.85 0.34
C ALA A 151 3.15 9.96 -0.71
N ALA A 152 1.92 10.36 -1.04
CA ALA A 152 1.67 11.42 -2.01
C ALA A 152 2.22 12.77 -1.54
N ILE A 153 2.06 13.10 -0.26
CA ILE A 153 2.62 14.33 0.33
C ILE A 153 4.15 14.32 0.24
N ASP A 154 4.80 13.20 0.58
CA ASP A 154 6.26 13.10 0.52
C ASP A 154 6.78 13.17 -0.92
N VAL A 155 6.14 12.44 -1.84
CA VAL A 155 6.49 12.47 -3.26
C VAL A 155 6.30 13.88 -3.83
N ALA A 156 5.22 14.57 -3.49
CA ALA A 156 4.99 15.95 -3.93
C ALA A 156 6.11 16.89 -3.45
N ARG A 157 6.64 16.67 -2.24
CA ARG A 157 7.78 17.43 -1.70
C ARG A 157 9.12 17.07 -2.35
N GLU A 158 9.26 15.85 -2.85
CA GLU A 158 10.45 15.37 -3.59
C GLU A 158 10.49 15.91 -5.04
N CYS A 159 9.33 16.21 -5.63
CA CYS A 159 9.23 16.73 -6.99
C CYS A 159 9.86 18.13 -7.12
N ARG A 160 10.81 18.27 -8.05
CA ARG A 160 11.47 19.56 -8.39
C ARG A 160 10.78 20.31 -9.53
N GLU A 161 9.90 19.62 -10.24
CA GLU A 161 9.11 20.11 -11.36
C GLU A 161 7.65 19.71 -11.14
N GLU A 162 6.74 20.36 -11.88
CA GLU A 162 5.32 20.05 -11.82
C GLU A 162 5.06 18.60 -12.27
N LYS A 163 4.31 17.85 -11.46
CA LYS A 163 3.92 16.46 -11.71
C LYS A 163 2.46 16.24 -11.35
N VAL A 164 1.79 15.40 -12.13
CA VAL A 164 0.43 14.95 -11.88
C VAL A 164 0.47 13.67 -11.05
N ILE A 165 0.12 13.78 -9.77
CA ILE A 165 0.06 12.66 -8.83
C ILE A 165 -1.38 12.17 -8.72
N LEU A 166 -1.59 10.91 -9.09
CA LEU A 166 -2.85 10.18 -8.94
C LEU A 166 -2.82 9.34 -7.67
N ILE A 167 -3.73 9.60 -6.76
CA ILE A 167 -3.87 8.87 -5.50
C ILE A 167 -5.08 7.94 -5.58
N ASN A 168 -4.89 6.65 -5.28
CA ASN A 168 -5.99 5.73 -5.09
C ASN A 168 -6.64 5.96 -3.72
N PHE A 169 -7.70 6.76 -3.67
CA PHE A 169 -8.48 6.96 -2.45
C PHE A 169 -9.38 5.75 -2.19
N SER A 170 -8.83 4.74 -1.52
CA SER A 170 -9.44 3.40 -1.43
C SER A 170 -10.68 3.31 -0.54
N GLY A 171 -10.90 4.26 0.37
CA GLY A 171 -12.09 4.28 1.23
C GLY A 171 -12.14 5.48 2.17
N HIS A 172 -13.31 5.69 2.78
CA HIS A 172 -13.53 6.70 3.81
C HIS A 172 -13.37 6.11 5.21
N GLY A 173 -13.02 6.94 6.20
CA GLY A 173 -12.79 6.53 7.59
C GLY A 173 -14.00 6.71 8.52
N HIS A 174 -15.21 6.92 8.01
CA HIS A 174 -16.40 7.16 8.83
C HIS A 174 -16.70 6.06 9.86
N PHE A 175 -16.24 4.83 9.60
CA PHE A 175 -16.42 3.69 10.51
C PHE A 175 -15.13 3.31 11.27
N ASP A 176 -14.05 4.08 11.09
CA ASP A 176 -12.73 3.86 11.68
C ASP A 176 -12.37 4.97 12.69
N LEU A 177 -13.37 5.69 13.19
CA LEU A 177 -13.19 6.84 14.07
C LEU A 177 -12.48 6.50 15.39
N SER A 178 -12.52 5.25 15.84
CA SER A 178 -11.78 4.80 17.01
C SER A 178 -10.26 4.89 16.82
N ALA A 179 -9.76 4.62 15.60
CA ALA A 179 -8.35 4.75 15.27
C ALA A 179 -7.93 6.23 15.25
N TYR A 180 -8.79 7.10 14.69
CA TYR A 180 -8.60 8.55 14.74
C TYR A 180 -8.64 9.09 16.17
N GLU A 181 -9.58 8.63 17.00
CA GLU A 181 -9.64 8.99 18.40
C GLU A 181 -8.35 8.59 19.13
N ALA A 182 -7.86 7.36 18.92
CA ALA A 182 -6.61 6.89 19.51
C ALA A 182 -5.42 7.79 19.12
N PHE A 183 -5.36 8.24 17.86
CA PHE A 183 -4.35 9.20 17.41
C PHE A 183 -4.51 10.57 18.08
N LEU A 184 -5.71 11.16 18.03
CA LEU A 184 -6.01 12.50 18.56
C LEU A 184 -5.82 12.59 20.09
N THR A 185 -6.07 11.50 20.80
CA THR A 185 -5.91 11.40 22.26
C THR A 185 -4.49 10.98 22.68
N GLY A 186 -3.56 10.84 21.73
CA GLY A 186 -2.17 10.47 22.02
C GLY A 186 -1.97 9.01 22.47
N ARG A 187 -3.00 8.16 22.35
CA ARG A 187 -2.96 6.73 22.71
C ARG A 187 -2.33 5.85 21.63
N MET A 188 -2.21 6.34 20.41
CA MET A 188 -1.58 5.62 19.30
C MET A 188 -0.06 5.54 19.50
N THR A 189 0.50 4.35 19.30
CA THR A 189 1.95 4.08 19.42
C THR A 189 2.45 3.36 18.19
N ASP A 190 3.55 3.78 17.61
CA ASP A 190 4.13 3.05 16.48
C ASP A 190 4.61 1.65 16.88
N SER A 191 4.56 0.73 15.93
CA SER A 191 5.03 -0.64 16.12
C SER A 191 5.81 -1.09 14.89
N THR A 192 7.14 -1.17 15.04
CA THR A 192 8.03 -1.82 14.08
C THR A 192 8.15 -3.30 14.37
N VAL A 193 7.99 -4.14 13.34
CA VAL A 193 8.31 -5.56 13.44
C VAL A 193 9.82 -5.74 13.44
N SER A 194 10.35 -6.50 14.41
CA SER A 194 11.78 -6.82 14.46
C SER A 194 12.19 -7.79 13.36
N ASP A 195 13.46 -7.72 12.93
CA ASP A 195 14.01 -8.67 11.95
C ASP A 195 13.93 -10.11 12.46
N GLU A 196 14.09 -10.33 13.77
CA GLU A 196 13.95 -11.65 14.38
C GLU A 196 12.54 -12.22 14.19
N THR A 197 11.50 -11.42 14.42
CA THR A 197 10.10 -11.84 14.25
C THR A 197 9.80 -12.13 12.78
N LEU A 198 10.27 -11.28 11.87
CA LEU A 198 10.12 -11.50 10.43
C LEU A 198 10.84 -12.77 9.98
N ASN A 199 12.10 -12.96 10.37
CA ASN A 199 12.88 -14.14 10.00
C ASN A 199 12.25 -15.44 10.53
N LYS A 200 11.73 -15.42 11.76
CA LYS A 200 10.99 -16.55 12.33
C LYS A 200 9.72 -16.85 11.53
N SER A 201 8.93 -15.83 11.21
CA SER A 201 7.68 -15.99 10.46
C SER A 201 7.90 -16.48 9.03
N MET A 202 8.99 -16.02 8.40
CA MET A 202 9.38 -16.42 7.03
C MET A 202 10.14 -17.74 6.97
N GLY A 203 10.47 -18.37 8.10
CA GLY A 203 11.26 -19.61 8.14
C GLY A 203 10.64 -20.79 7.39
N ASP A 204 9.32 -20.78 7.25
CA ASP A 204 8.55 -21.84 6.59
C ASP A 204 8.22 -21.56 5.12
N LEU A 205 8.71 -20.44 4.56
CA LEU A 205 8.51 -20.10 3.17
C LEU A 205 9.22 -21.09 2.24
N LYS A 206 8.50 -21.54 1.21
CA LYS A 206 9.06 -22.50 0.25
C LYS A 206 9.80 -21.77 -0.86
N LYS A 207 11.13 -21.93 -0.88
CA LYS A 207 12.00 -21.50 -1.97
C LYS A 207 12.07 -22.64 -2.99
N ILE A 208 11.14 -22.65 -3.93
CA ILE A 208 11.20 -23.45 -5.15
C ILE A 208 11.60 -22.51 -6.29
#